data_AF-A0A9Q8QH73-F1
#
_entry.id   AF-A0A9Q8QH73-F1
#
_cell.length_a   1.000
_cell.length_b   1.000
_cell.length_c   1.000
_cell.angle_alpha   90.00
_cell.angle_beta   90.00
_cell.angle_gamma   90.00
#
_symmetry.space_group_name_H-M   'P 1'
#
loop_
_entity.id
_entity.type
_entity.pdbx_description
1 polymer ?
#
loop_
_entity_poly.entity_id
_entity_poly.type
_entity_poly.pdbx_seq_one_letter_code
_entity_poly.pdbx_strand_id
1 'polypeptide(L)'
;MRFNLGVNDATQAFLAAHPDIAIGRDALHEAEAKFTSGNNFVVYSKPVANIILIKEYDADTKERRYTAALVDDPAAEAFYREHESKFAEDGPV
;
A
#
# COMPACT_ATOMS: atom_id res chain seq x y z
N MET A 1 16.93 -1.96 -26.96
CA MET A 1 16.57 -2.50 -25.62
C MET A 1 16.61 -1.35 -24.63
N ARG A 2 15.45 -0.92 -24.10
CA ARG A 2 15.42 0.05 -23.00
C ARG A 2 15.45 -0.76 -21.71
N PHE A 3 16.54 -0.64 -20.95
CA PHE A 3 16.66 -1.26 -19.63
C PHE A 3 15.74 -0.52 -18.66
N ASN A 4 14.82 -1.24 -18.03
CA ASN A 4 13.85 -0.74 -17.07
C ASN A 4 14.51 -0.48 -15.70
N LEU A 5 15.58 0.33 -15.68
CA LEU A 5 16.39 0.56 -14.47
C LEU A 5 15.73 1.54 -13.48
N GLY A 6 14.86 2.44 -13.94
CA GLY A 6 14.28 3.47 -13.07
C GLY A 6 13.16 3.00 -12.12
N VAL A 7 12.59 1.82 -12.35
CA VAL A 7 11.45 1.32 -11.57
C VAL A 7 11.89 0.72 -10.23
N ASN A 8 13.03 0.02 -10.23
CA ASN A 8 13.63 -0.49 -8.99
C ASN A 8 14.23 0.64 -8.15
N ASP A 9 14.83 1.65 -8.78
CA ASP A 9 15.41 2.79 -8.07
C ASP A 9 14.33 3.62 -7.35
N ALA A 10 13.18 3.85 -8.00
CA ALA A 10 12.05 4.56 -7.37
C ALA A 10 11.47 3.78 -6.19
N THR A 11 11.38 2.45 -6.32
CA THR A 11 10.91 1.55 -5.25
C THR A 11 11.85 1.60 -4.04
N GLN A 12 13.15 1.48 -4.27
CA GLN A 12 14.15 1.56 -3.20
C GLN A 12 14.18 2.94 -2.53
N ALA A 13 14.12 4.02 -3.32
CA ALA A 13 14.07 5.37 -2.80
C ALA A 13 12.83 5.62 -1.93
N PHE A 14 11.65 5.13 -2.36
CA PHE A 14 10.42 5.22 -1.59
C PHE A 14 10.54 4.48 -0.26
N LEU A 15 10.97 3.21 -0.28
CA LEU A 15 11.11 2.41 0.94
C LEU A 15 12.16 2.99 1.90
N ALA A 16 13.28 3.49 1.38
CA ALA A 16 14.32 4.14 2.19
C ALA A 16 13.83 5.44 2.85
N ALA A 17 12.95 6.19 2.19
CA ALA A 17 12.32 7.39 2.75
C ALA A 17 11.25 7.07 3.82
N HIS A 18 10.77 5.83 3.88
CA HIS A 18 9.67 5.41 4.74
C HIS A 18 10.02 4.12 5.53
N PRO A 19 10.99 4.19 6.46
CA PRO A 19 11.45 3.03 7.22
C PRO A 19 10.40 2.47 8.19
N ASP A 20 9.30 3.19 8.43
CA ASP A 20 8.16 2.76 9.25
C ASP A 20 7.17 1.85 8.51
N ILE A 21 7.31 1.71 7.19
CA ILE A 21 6.42 0.87 6.37
C ILE A 21 6.84 -0.59 6.50
N ALA A 22 5.89 -1.45 6.87
CA ALA A 22 6.10 -2.88 6.88
C ALA A 22 6.07 -3.43 5.44
N ILE A 23 6.96 -4.36 5.08
CA ILE A 23 7.13 -4.80 3.68
C ILE A 23 6.70 -6.26 3.53
N GLY A 24 5.85 -6.54 2.53
CA GLY A 24 5.44 -7.88 2.14
C GLY A 24 4.15 -8.40 2.81
N ARG A 25 3.68 -9.56 2.34
CA ARG A 25 2.41 -10.17 2.77
C ARG A 25 2.43 -10.65 4.22
N ASP A 26 3.53 -11.23 4.67
CA ASP A 26 3.62 -11.71 6.05
C ASP A 26 3.48 -10.55 7.03
N ALA A 27 4.13 -9.42 6.74
CA ALA A 27 4.01 -8.21 7.53
C ALA A 27 2.59 -7.61 7.51
N LEU A 28 1.90 -7.68 6.37
CA LEU A 28 0.48 -7.31 6.28
C LEU A 28 -0.39 -8.22 7.14
N HIS A 29 -0.27 -9.53 7.02
CA HIS A 29 -1.05 -10.49 7.80
C HIS A 29 -0.81 -10.33 9.31
N GLU A 30 0.43 -10.10 9.72
CA GLU A 30 0.76 -9.82 11.12
C GLU A 30 0.14 -8.50 11.62
N ALA A 31 0.06 -7.48 10.76
CA ALA A 31 -0.60 -6.22 11.10
C ALA A 31 -2.11 -6.41 11.22
N GLU A 32 -2.74 -7.05 10.24
CA GLU A 32 -4.18 -7.36 10.24
C GLU A 32 -4.58 -8.19 11.47
N ALA A 33 -3.77 -9.18 11.86
CA ALA A 33 -4.00 -10.00 13.04
C ALA A 33 -3.99 -9.19 14.36
N LYS A 34 -3.28 -8.06 14.42
CA LYS A 34 -3.24 -7.17 15.60
C LYS A 34 -4.47 -6.26 15.69
N PHE A 35 -5.13 -5.97 14.58
CA PHE A 35 -6.22 -4.97 14.49
C PHE A 35 -7.57 -5.57 14.04
N THR A 36 -7.85 -6.81 14.44
CA THR A 36 -9.02 -7.61 14.01
C THR A 36 -10.40 -7.10 14.44
N SER A 37 -10.48 -5.99 15.18
CA SER A 37 -11.75 -5.46 15.68
C SER A 37 -11.82 -3.93 15.65
N GLY A 38 -13.05 -3.42 15.55
CA GLY A 38 -13.36 -1.99 15.56
C GLY A 38 -13.77 -1.43 14.21
N ASN A 39 -14.28 -0.20 14.25
CA ASN A 39 -14.67 0.55 13.06
C ASN A 39 -13.39 1.05 12.37
N ASN A 40 -13.09 0.55 11.17
CA ASN A 40 -11.90 0.91 10.43
C ASN A 40 -12.21 1.12 8.94
N PHE A 41 -11.27 1.75 8.25
CA PHE A 41 -11.27 1.82 6.79
C PHE A 41 -9.85 1.64 6.27
N VAL A 42 -9.75 1.07 5.08
CA VAL A 42 -8.48 0.78 4.42
C VAL A 42 -8.36 1.64 3.17
N VAL A 43 -7.20 2.26 3.00
CA VAL A 43 -6.82 3.02 1.81
C VAL A 43 -5.76 2.25 1.05
N TYR A 44 -6.01 2.05 -0.24
CA TYR A 44 -5.07 1.48 -1.19
C TYR A 44 -4.52 2.59 -2.08
N SER A 45 -3.21 2.63 -2.27
CA SER A 45 -2.57 3.61 -3.16
C SER A 45 -1.37 2.97 -3.87
N LYS A 46 -1.02 3.51 -5.04
CA LYS A 46 0.10 3.02 -5.83
C LYS A 46 1.14 4.14 -6.01
N PRO A 47 2.00 4.39 -4.99
CA PRO A 47 2.94 5.53 -5.02
C PRO A 47 4.03 5.37 -6.09
N VAL A 48 4.39 4.15 -6.43
CA VAL A 48 5.30 3.80 -7.52
C VAL A 48 4.83 2.52 -8.21
N ALA A 49 5.34 2.25 -9.41
CA ALA A 49 4.83 1.19 -10.29
C ALA A 49 4.81 -0.22 -9.67
N ASN A 50 5.69 -0.49 -8.71
CA ASN A 50 5.87 -1.81 -8.11
C ASN A 50 5.36 -1.90 -6.66
N ILE A 51 4.77 -0.84 -6.11
CA ILE A 51 4.30 -0.82 -4.73
C ILE A 51 2.80 -0.60 -4.71
N ILE A 52 2.08 -1.57 -4.14
CA ILE A 52 0.73 -1.33 -3.61
C ILE A 52 0.86 -1.06 -2.12
N LEU A 53 0.48 0.15 -1.72
CA LEU A 53 0.54 0.62 -0.35
C LEU A 53 -0.84 0.53 0.28
N ILE A 54 -0.92 -0.20 1.39
CA ILE A 54 -2.13 -0.47 2.15
C ILE A 54 -2.00 0.25 3.49
N LYS A 55 -2.99 1.07 3.82
CA LYS A 55 -3.06 1.80 5.10
C LYS A 55 -4.40 1.57 5.74
N GLU A 56 -4.40 1.06 6.97
CA GLU A 56 -5.62 1.01 7.76
C GLU A 56 -5.64 2.18 8.75
N TYR A 57 -6.83 2.76 8.90
CA TYR A 57 -7.10 3.81 9.86
C TYR A 57 -8.26 3.40 10.78
N ASP A 58 -8.16 3.85 12.02
CA ASP A 58 -9.32 3.88 12.91
C ASP A 58 -10.34 4.88 12.35
N ALA A 59 -11.59 4.44 12.17
CA ALA A 59 -12.61 5.28 11.56
C ALA A 59 -13.10 6.39 12.49
N ASP A 60 -12.94 6.23 13.80
CA ASP A 60 -13.43 7.18 14.80
C ASP A 60 -12.36 8.24 15.10
N THR A 61 -11.11 7.82 15.32
CA THR A 61 -10.00 8.74 15.64
C THR A 61 -9.25 9.27 14.42
N LYS A 62 -9.42 8.61 13.26
CA LYS A 62 -8.64 8.84 12.03
C LYS A 62 -7.14 8.57 12.19
N GLU A 63 -6.73 7.91 13.27
CA GLU A 63 -5.33 7.53 13.46
C GLU A 63 -4.98 6.31 12.61
N ARG A 64 -3.76 6.33 12.04
CA ARG A 64 -3.23 5.25 11.22
C ARG A 64 -2.84 4.07 12.11
N ARG A 65 -3.51 2.93 11.92
CA ARG A 65 -3.24 1.69 12.67
C ARG A 65 -2.00 0.97 12.14
N TYR A 66 -1.88 0.84 10.82
CA TYR A 66 -0.68 0.31 10.19
C TYR A 66 -0.49 0.81 8.76
N THR A 67 0.69 0.53 8.22
CA THR A 67 1.00 0.71 6.79
C THR A 67 1.85 -0.45 6.31
N ALA A 68 1.43 -1.06 5.20
CA ALA A 68 2.16 -2.14 4.55
C ALA A 68 2.39 -1.84 3.06
N ALA A 69 3.59 -2.10 2.57
CA ALA A 69 3.94 -2.06 1.16
C ALA A 69 4.04 -3.48 0.61
N LEU A 70 3.21 -3.81 -0.36
CA LEU A 70 3.32 -5.01 -1.17
C LEU A 70 4.13 -4.68 -2.42
N VAL A 71 5.38 -5.16 -2.44
CA VAL A 71 6.35 -4.91 -3.51
C VAL A 71 6.29 -6.05 -4.52
N ASP A 72 6.12 -5.72 -5.80
CA ASP A 72 6.05 -6.68 -6.92
C ASP A 72 5.05 -7.82 -6.67
N ASP A 73 3.94 -7.54 -5.96
CA ASP A 73 2.93 -8.52 -5.58
C ASP A 73 1.84 -8.63 -6.66
N PRO A 74 1.78 -9.75 -7.43
CA PRO A 74 0.86 -9.84 -8.57
C PRO A 74 -0.61 -9.82 -8.17
N ALA A 75 -0.94 -10.35 -6.99
CA ALA A 75 -2.31 -10.41 -6.51
C ALA A 75 -2.79 -9.05 -5.99
N ALA A 76 -1.92 -8.28 -5.32
CA ALA A 76 -2.21 -6.90 -4.94
C ALA A 76 -2.38 -6.00 -6.18
N GLU A 77 -1.53 -6.19 -7.19
CA GLU A 77 -1.60 -5.50 -8.47
C GLU A 77 -2.88 -5.83 -9.27
N ALA A 78 -3.34 -7.08 -9.20
CA ALA A 78 -4.62 -7.48 -9.80
C ALA A 78 -5.80 -6.81 -9.08
N PHE A 79 -5.80 -6.86 -7.74
CA PHE A 79 -6.84 -6.24 -6.92
C PHE A 79 -6.93 -4.73 -7.15
N TYR A 80 -5.78 -4.03 -7.14
CA TYR A 80 -5.71 -2.59 -7.34
C TYR A 80 -6.28 -2.19 -8.71
N ARG A 81 -5.92 -2.91 -9.78
CA ARG A 81 -6.42 -2.65 -11.14
C ARG A 81 -7.92 -2.88 -11.28
N GLU A 82 -8.45 -3.93 -10.66
CA GLU A 82 -9.90 -4.21 -10.68
C GLU A 82 -10.72 -3.10 -10.01
N HIS A 83 -10.12 -2.41 -9.05
CA HIS A 83 -10.77 -1.40 -8.22
C HIS A 83 -10.29 0.03 -8.51
N GLU A 84 -9.45 0.23 -9.53
CA GLU A 84 -8.79 1.50 -9.83
C GLU A 84 -9.81 2.62 -10.08
N SER A 85 -10.95 2.32 -10.72
CA SER A 85 -12.03 3.30 -10.92
C SER A 85 -12.66 3.80 -9.61
N LYS A 86 -12.71 2.96 -8.57
CA LYS A 86 -13.22 3.33 -7.24
C LYS A 86 -12.20 4.11 -6.42
N PHE A 87 -10.90 3.95 -6.72
CA PHE A 87 -9.83 4.69 -6.05
C PHE A 87 -9.46 5.99 -6.78
N ALA A 88 -9.82 6.12 -8.06
CA ALA A 88 -9.59 7.31 -8.86
C ALA A 88 -10.64 8.41 -8.64
N GLU A 89 -11.84 8.07 -8.16
CA GLU A 89 -12.91 9.06 -7.88
C GLU A 89 -12.65 9.93 -6.62
N ASP A 90 -11.64 9.58 -5.80
CA ASP A 90 -11.20 10.35 -4.63
C ASP A 90 -9.74 10.87 -4.75
N GLY A 91 -9.21 11.05 -5.97
CA GLY A 91 -7.91 11.67 -6.26
C GLY A 91 -7.98 13.20 -6.46
N PRO A 92 -6.91 13.98 -6.23
CA PRO A 92 -7.00 15.37 -5.77
C PRO A 92 -7.53 16.33 -6.84
N VAL A 93 -8.31 17.31 -6.39
CA VAL A 93 -8.43 18.63 -7.06
C VAL A 93 -7.08 19.37 -7.06
#